data_AF-A0A6P1FFR0-F1
#
_entry.id   AF-A0A6P1FFR0-F1
#
_cell.length_a   1.000
_cell.length_b   1.000
_cell.length_c   1.000
_cell.angle_alpha   90.00
_cell.angle_beta   90.00
_cell.angle_gamma   90.00
#
_symmetry.space_group_name_H-M   'P 1'
#
loop_
_entity.id
_entity.type
_entity.pdbx_description
1 polymer ?
#
loop_
_entity_poly.entity_id
_entity_poly.type
_entity_poly.pdbx_seq_one_letter_code
_entity_poly.pdbx_strand_id
1 'polypeptide(L)'
;MYLGGLAQIALGIGTIFLRYTPGASADGLGTVVTLLGAGMILFGLFVIALASGVARGSRAARTSATAVMLLGLALMLADALTAGDGDWSGVVIQSIAVLAVVAPLRIGRGRRYFLR
;
A
#
# COMPACT_ATOMS: atom_id res chain seq x y z
N MET A 1 -4.45 -8.78 -2.54
CA MET A 1 -4.86 -7.38 -2.36
C MET A 1 -5.73 -7.17 -1.12
N TYR A 2 -6.82 -7.92 -0.92
CA TYR A 2 -7.68 -7.75 0.27
C TYR A 2 -6.93 -7.89 1.61
N LEU A 3 -6.15 -8.97 1.81
CA LEU A 3 -5.34 -9.11 3.04
C LEU A 3 -4.34 -7.97 3.22
N GLY A 4 -3.74 -7.47 2.14
CA GLY A 4 -2.80 -6.35 2.19
C GLY A 4 -3.48 -5.05 2.63
N GLY A 5 -4.65 -4.73 2.06
CA GLY A 5 -5.43 -3.57 2.48
C GLY A 5 -5.92 -3.69 3.94
N LEU A 6 -6.33 -4.88 4.38
CA LEU A 6 -6.73 -5.12 5.76
C LEU A 6 -5.55 -4.97 6.74
N ALA A 7 -4.39 -5.52 6.40
CA ALA A 7 -3.17 -5.35 7.20
C ALA A 7 -2.76 -3.87 7.30
N GLN A 8 -2.86 -3.11 6.20
CA GLN A 8 -2.60 -1.67 6.19
C GLN A 8 -3.54 -0.91 7.15
N ILE A 9 -4.83 -1.27 7.17
CA ILE A 9 -5.80 -0.69 8.09
C ILE A 9 -5.43 -1.03 9.54
N ALA A 10 -5.10 -2.30 9.82
CA ALA A 10 -4.70 -2.73 11.16
C ALA A 10 -3.43 -2.00 11.64
N LEU A 11 -2.44 -1.85 10.76
CA LEU A 11 -1.23 -1.08 11.04
C LEU A 11 -1.57 0.39 11.32
N GLY A 12 -2.42 1.03 10.49
CA GLY A 12 -2.83 2.42 10.70
C GLY A 12 -3.57 2.62 12.02
N ILE A 13 -4.43 1.68 12.43
CA ILE A 13 -5.06 1.68 13.75
C ILE A 13 -3.99 1.61 14.85
N GLY A 14 -3.05 0.66 14.74
CA GLY A 14 -1.93 0.54 15.67
C GLY A 14 -1.09 1.82 15.73
N THR A 15 -0.85 2.47 14.59
CA THR A 15 -0.14 3.74 14.51
C THR A 15 -0.86 4.85 15.26
N ILE A 16 -2.20 4.94 15.19
CA ILE A 16 -2.96 5.91 15.98
C ILE A 16 -2.75 5.68 17.48
N PHE A 17 -2.67 4.42 17.93
CA PHE A 17 -2.41 4.12 19.34
C PHE A 17 -1.02 4.57 19.81
N LEU A 18 -0.02 4.69 18.92
CA LEU A 18 1.30 5.23 19.28
C LEU A 18 1.20 6.66 19.81
N ARG A 19 0.14 7.41 19.46
CA ARG A 19 -0.15 8.74 20.02
C ARG A 19 -0.16 8.74 21.55
N TYR A 20 -0.63 7.66 22.17
CA TYR A 20 -0.76 7.55 23.63
C TYR A 20 0.54 7.13 24.32
N THR A 21 1.61 6.89 23.56
CA THR A 21 2.90 6.57 24.18
C THR A 21 3.51 7.83 24.82
N PRO A 22 4.28 7.67 25.91
CA PRO A 22 4.92 8.80 26.59
C PRO A 22 5.81 9.63 25.64
N GLY A 23 6.54 8.97 24.73
CA GLY A 23 7.42 9.64 23.76
C GLY A 23 6.64 10.52 22.78
N ALA A 24 5.60 9.99 22.13
CA ALA A 24 4.82 10.78 21.17
C ALA A 24 4.06 11.96 21.81
N SER A 25 3.69 11.81 23.09
CA SER A 25 3.03 12.88 23.86
C SER A 25 4.01 13.97 24.31
N ALA A 26 5.20 13.58 24.77
CA ALA A 26 6.25 14.50 25.21
C ALA A 26 6.82 15.33 24.04
N ASP A 27 6.97 14.72 22.87
CA ASP A 27 7.55 15.37 21.68
C ASP A 27 6.53 16.16 20.84
N GLY A 28 5.26 16.23 21.28
CA GLY A 28 4.19 16.93 20.55
C GLY A 28 3.81 16.29 19.21
N LEU A 29 4.25 15.05 18.95
CA LEU A 29 4.07 14.34 17.68
C LEU A 29 2.68 13.71 17.51
N GLY A 30 1.82 13.79 18.52
CA GLY A 30 0.52 13.13 18.52
C GLY A 30 -0.36 13.43 17.30
N THR A 31 -0.34 14.68 16.81
CA THR A 31 -1.09 15.08 15.61
C THR A 31 -0.55 14.41 14.35
N VAL A 32 0.78 14.41 14.16
CA VAL A 32 1.46 13.81 13.01
C VAL A 32 1.22 12.30 12.96
N VAL A 33 1.38 11.63 14.10
CA VAL A 33 1.14 10.19 14.25
C VAL A 33 -0.32 9.83 13.94
N THR A 34 -1.28 10.66 14.37
CA THR A 34 -2.70 10.45 14.07
C THR A 34 -3.00 10.61 12.59
N LEU A 35 -2.45 11.65 11.93
CA LEU A 35 -2.60 11.87 10.49
C LEU A 35 -1.98 10.74 9.67
N LEU A 36 -0.81 10.25 10.08
CA LEU A 36 -0.14 9.12 9.45
C LEU A 36 -1.01 7.86 9.54
N GLY A 37 -1.51 7.54 10.73
CA GLY A 37 -2.38 6.38 10.93
C GLY A 37 -3.71 6.48 10.16
N ALA A 38 -4.33 7.66 10.14
CA ALA A 38 -5.53 7.92 9.33
C ALA A 38 -5.27 7.74 7.83
N GLY A 39 -4.12 8.23 7.35
CA GLY A 39 -3.66 8.03 5.96
C GLY A 39 -3.49 6.56 5.61
N MET A 40 -2.89 5.77 6.50
CA MET A 40 -2.74 4.31 6.32
C MET A 40 -4.10 3.61 6.22
N ILE A 41 -5.07 3.98 7.06
CA ILE A 41 -6.44 3.41 7.03
C ILE A 41 -7.13 3.73 5.70
N LEU A 42 -7.14 5.00 5.29
CA LEU A 42 -7.75 5.43 4.03
C LEU A 42 -7.11 4.74 2.82
N PHE A 43 -5.79 4.59 2.85
CA PHE A 43 -5.07 3.89 1.79
C PHE A 43 -5.40 2.40 1.75
N GLY A 44 -5.50 1.74 2.92
CA GLY A 44 -5.92 0.35 2.99
C GLY A 44 -7.35 0.12 2.46
N LEU A 45 -8.28 1.03 2.79
CA LEU A 45 -9.64 1.02 2.23
C LEU A 45 -9.63 1.21 0.71
N PHE A 46 -8.78 2.11 0.22
CA PHE A 46 -8.60 2.30 -1.22
C PHE A 46 -8.06 1.03 -1.91
N VAL A 47 -7.10 0.32 -1.32
CA VAL A 47 -6.61 -0.98 -1.84
C VAL A 47 -7.73 -2.03 -1.89
N ILE A 48 -8.61 -2.06 -0.90
CA ILE A 48 -9.79 -2.96 -0.88
C ILE A 48 -10.78 -2.57 -1.99
N ALA A 49 -11.02 -1.27 -2.20
CA ALA A 49 -11.85 -0.78 -3.30
C ALA A 49 -11.27 -1.15 -4.66
N LEU A 50 -9.94 -1.05 -4.83
CA LEU A 50 -9.24 -1.52 -6.03
C LEU A 50 -9.40 -3.02 -6.24
N ALA A 51 -9.23 -3.83 -5.20
CA ALA A 51 -9.43 -5.27 -5.28
C ALA A 51 -10.87 -5.62 -5.74
N SER A 52 -11.86 -4.87 -5.24
CA SER A 52 -13.26 -5.00 -5.62
C SER A 52 -13.49 -4.61 -7.09
N GLY A 53 -12.88 -3.52 -7.55
CA GLY A 53 -12.95 -3.08 -8.94
C GLY A 53 -12.25 -4.03 -9.92
N VAL A 54 -11.13 -4.63 -9.51
CA VAL A 54 -10.40 -5.64 -10.29
C VAL A 54 -11.23 -6.92 -10.42
N ALA A 55 -11.88 -7.37 -9.34
CA ALA A 55 -12.77 -8.54 -9.37
C ALA A 55 -13.94 -8.35 -10.35
N ARG A 56 -14.42 -7.10 -10.52
CA ARG A 56 -15.45 -6.72 -11.49
C ARG A 56 -14.92 -6.49 -12.92
N GLY A 57 -13.64 -6.76 -13.18
CA GLY A 57 -13.04 -6.61 -14.51
C GLY A 57 -12.80 -5.18 -14.98
N SER A 58 -12.87 -4.17 -14.08
CA SER A 58 -12.68 -2.77 -14.45
C SER A 58 -11.25 -2.49 -14.92
N ARG A 59 -11.10 -1.94 -16.13
CA ARG A 59 -9.79 -1.49 -16.64
C ARG A 59 -9.21 -0.39 -15.76
N ALA A 60 -10.04 0.53 -15.27
CA ALA A 60 -9.62 1.60 -14.38
C ALA A 60 -8.98 1.05 -13.10
N ALA A 61 -9.58 0.02 -12.50
CA ALA A 61 -9.07 -0.62 -11.29
C ALA A 61 -7.72 -1.33 -11.50
N ARG A 62 -7.46 -1.89 -12.69
CA ARG A 62 -6.16 -2.47 -13.04
C ARG A 62 -5.08 -1.40 -13.19
N THR A 63 -5.41 -0.28 -13.84
CA THR A 63 -4.48 0.82 -14.04
C THR A 63 -4.12 1.48 -12.72
N SER A 64 -5.11 1.78 -11.88
CA SER A 64 -4.88 2.36 -10.56
C SER A 64 -4.12 1.41 -9.62
N ALA A 65 -4.43 0.11 -9.61
CA ALA A 65 -3.65 -0.88 -8.86
C ALA A 65 -2.16 -0.92 -9.28
N THR A 66 -1.90 -0.83 -10.59
CA THR A 66 -0.53 -0.79 -11.11
C THR A 66 0.18 0.50 -10.71
N ALA A 67 -0.50 1.65 -10.88
CA ALA A 67 0.05 2.96 -10.52
C ALA A 67 0.42 3.02 -9.04
N VAL A 68 -0.43 2.47 -8.17
CA VAL A 68 -0.24 2.47 -6.72
C VAL A 68 0.94 1.59 -6.31
N MET A 69 1.09 0.42 -6.92
CA MET A 69 2.24 -0.44 -6.66
C MET A 69 3.56 0.19 -7.12
N LEU A 70 3.57 0.84 -8.29
CA LEU A 70 4.74 1.56 -8.79
C LEU A 70 5.07 2.78 -7.94
N LEU A 71 4.06 3.50 -7.46
CA LEU A 71 4.27 4.62 -6.54
C LEU A 71 4.91 4.15 -5.23
N GLY A 72 4.42 3.04 -4.66
CA GLY A 72 5.02 2.44 -3.46
C GLY A 72 6.50 2.05 -3.68
N LEU A 73 6.81 1.48 -4.85
CA LEU A 73 8.20 1.17 -5.22
C LEU A 73 9.07 2.43 -5.35
N ALA A 74 8.54 3.49 -5.97
CA ALA A 74 9.25 4.76 -6.11
C ALA A 74 9.54 5.40 -4.75
N LEU A 75 8.60 5.33 -3.81
CA LEU A 75 8.79 5.83 -2.44
C LEU A 75 9.87 5.05 -1.69
N MET A 76 9.88 3.71 -1.79
CA MET A 76 10.95 2.91 -1.17
C MET A 76 12.32 3.12 -1.81
N LEU A 77 12.37 3.36 -3.13
CA LEU A 77 13.62 3.75 -3.78
C LEU A 77 14.11 5.12 -3.29
N ALA A 78 13.21 6.10 -3.18
CA ALA A 78 13.56 7.41 -2.65
C ALA A 78 14.09 7.29 -1.21
N ASP A 79 13.38 6.55 -0.36
CA ASP A 79 13.76 6.28 1.03
C ASP A 79 15.17 5.66 1.12
N ALA A 80 15.41 4.54 0.41
CA ALA A 80 16.70 3.86 0.39
C ALA A 80 17.85 4.76 -0.11
N LEU A 81 17.59 5.60 -1.12
CA LEU A 81 18.58 6.55 -1.63
C LEU A 81 18.86 7.69 -0.64
N THR A 82 17.86 8.14 0.13
CA THR A 82 18.01 9.23 1.09
C THR A 82 18.59 8.80 2.43
N ALA A 83 18.28 7.58 2.90
CA ALA A 83 18.77 7.05 4.17
C ALA A 83 20.28 6.81 4.13
N GLY A 84 20.79 6.31 3.00
CA GLY A 84 22.24 6.11 2.78
C GLY A 84 22.90 5.10 3.72
N ASP A 85 22.10 4.30 4.43
CA ASP A 85 22.54 3.26 5.37
C ASP A 85 22.90 1.93 4.68
N GLY A 86 22.62 1.82 3.38
CA GLY A 86 22.87 0.64 2.58
C GLY A 86 21.79 -0.44 2.72
N ASP A 87 20.66 -0.15 3.39
CA ASP A 87 19.55 -1.08 3.48
C ASP A 87 18.67 -1.02 2.22
N TRP A 88 18.80 -2.05 1.38
CA TRP A 88 18.00 -2.23 0.17
C TRP A 88 16.82 -3.19 0.37
N SER A 89 16.62 -3.70 1.59
CA SER A 89 15.62 -4.74 1.87
C SER A 89 14.21 -4.29 1.50
N GLY A 90 13.85 -3.06 1.82
CA GLY A 90 12.56 -2.46 1.44
C GLY A 90 12.32 -2.48 -0.07
N VAL A 91 13.30 -1.99 -0.85
CA VAL A 91 13.22 -1.96 -2.31
C VAL A 91 13.05 -3.36 -2.89
N VAL A 92 13.80 -4.34 -2.39
CA VAL A 92 13.70 -5.74 -2.85
C VAL A 92 12.32 -6.32 -2.54
N ILE A 93 11.83 -6.18 -1.31
CA ILE A 93 10.52 -6.69 -0.87
C ILE A 93 9.40 -6.07 -1.72
N GLN A 94 9.43 -4.76 -1.94
CA GLN A 94 8.41 -4.06 -2.72
C GLN A 94 8.47 -4.40 -4.20
N SER A 95 9.67 -4.63 -4.76
CA SER A 95 9.84 -5.10 -6.14
C SER A 95 9.17 -6.47 -6.33
N ILE A 96 9.34 -7.38 -5.37
CA ILE A 96 8.68 -8.69 -5.37
C ILE A 96 7.15 -8.52 -5.28
N ALA A 97 6.67 -7.64 -4.42
CA ALA A 97 5.23 -7.36 -4.28
C ALA A 97 4.62 -6.78 -5.57
N VAL A 98 5.33 -5.86 -6.25
CA VAL A 98 4.94 -5.31 -7.55
C VAL A 98 4.82 -6.43 -8.58
N LEU A 99 5.83 -7.31 -8.68
CA LEU A 99 5.80 -8.46 -9.58
C LEU A 99 4.61 -9.38 -9.29
N ALA A 100 4.42 -9.74 -8.03
CA ALA A 100 3.35 -10.65 -7.60
C ALA A 100 1.93 -10.10 -7.85
N VAL A 101 1.75 -8.78 -7.87
CA VAL A 101 0.44 -8.15 -8.09
C VAL A 101 0.23 -7.70 -9.54
N VAL A 102 1.22 -7.06 -10.16
CA VAL A 102 1.09 -6.50 -11.52
C VAL A 102 1.14 -7.60 -12.57
N ALA A 103 1.99 -8.62 -12.40
CA ALA A 103 2.12 -9.68 -13.41
C ALA A 103 0.80 -10.44 -13.63
N PRO A 104 0.06 -10.91 -12.59
CA PRO A 104 -1.25 -11.54 -12.79
C PRO A 104 -2.30 -10.60 -13.38
N LEU A 105 -2.26 -9.29 -13.06
CA LEU A 105 -3.21 -8.31 -13.60
C LEU A 105 -3.03 -8.07 -15.10
N ARG A 106 -1.79 -8.16 -15.60
CA ARG A 106 -1.45 -7.96 -17.02
C ARG A 106 -1.47 -9.25 -17.84
N ILE A 107 -1.06 -10.38 -17.25
CA ILE A 107 -0.90 -11.68 -17.92
C ILE A 107 -2.15 -12.57 -17.76
N GLY A 108 -3.04 -12.26 -16.82
CA GLY A 108 -4.21 -13.07 -16.49
C GLY A 108 -5.20 -13.28 -17.64
N ARG A 109 -5.52 -14.57 -17.88
CA ARG A 109 -6.48 -15.13 -18.87
C ARG A 109 -7.96 -14.72 -18.67
N GLY A 110 -8.26 -13.74 -17.81
CA GLY A 110 -9.63 -13.31 -17.47
C GLY A 110 -10.43 -12.66 -18.59
N ARG A 111 -9.82 -12.40 -19.76
CA ARG A 111 -10.52 -11.87 -20.96
C ARG A 111 -11.64 -12.79 -21.48
N ARG A 112 -11.60 -14.09 -21.16
CA ARG A 112 -12.54 -15.08 -21.74
C ARG A 112 -13.91 -15.14 -21.06
N TYR A 113 -14.05 -14.64 -19.82
CA TYR A 113 -15.30 -14.78 -19.05
C TYR A 113 -16.19 -13.52 -19.07
N PHE A 114 -15.72 -12.39 -19.60
CA PHE A 114 -16.46 -11.11 -19.63
C PHE A 114 -16.84 -10.65 -21.05
N LEU A 115 -16.85 -11.56 -22.03
CA LEU A 115 -17.29 -11.32 -23.42
C LEU A 115 -18.63 -12.01 -23.74
N ARG A 116 -19.46 -12.29 -22.73
CA ARG A 116 -20.85 -12.72 -22.93
C ARG A 116 -21.78 -11.67 -22.37
#